data_AF-A0A842F1Y9-F1
#
_entry.id   AF-A0A842F1Y9-F1
#
_cell.length_a   1.000
_cell.length_b   1.000
_cell.length_c   1.000
_cell.angle_alpha   90.00
_cell.angle_beta   90.00
_cell.angle_gamma   90.00
#
_symmetry.space_group_name_H-M   'P 1'
#
loop_
_entity.id
_entity.type
_entity.pdbx_description
1 polymer ?
#
loop_
_entity_poly.entity_id
_entity_poly.type
_entity_poly.pdbx_seq_one_letter_code
_entity_poly.pdbx_strand_id
1 'polypeptide(L)'
;MKWRKAGWVISLVAPMLSFILAVVVDYILSWAVGKVFGVYASDYDSSILGVTLTILVFLLPFFMCAYLLGLVIHRILYRQGTADVLTRNGFVVVILMLMTSIITYLLISAENVLGFPEQLLTVYPILFITFFLIICIVFLIINKIGQEREKMKKREMEMAQLRDYTVRLEEMYVDMNMFRHDYINILASLHGYIEQGDQELLETYFEEVMKPLKQKFN
;
A
#
# COMPACT_ATOMS: atom_id res chain seq x y z
N MET A 1 -6.49 -17.47 4.04
CA MET A 1 -5.19 -17.45 3.30
C MET A 1 -4.42 -16.11 3.30
N LYS A 2 -5.00 -14.96 3.71
CA LYS A 2 -4.30 -13.65 3.67
C LYS A 2 -3.12 -13.50 4.66
N TRP A 3 -3.09 -14.28 5.75
CA TRP A 3 -2.03 -14.18 6.78
C TRP A 3 -0.64 -14.67 6.34
N ARG A 4 -0.54 -15.60 5.38
CA ARG A 4 0.77 -16.15 4.95
C ARG A 4 1.57 -15.22 4.03
N LYS A 5 0.91 -14.35 3.25
CA LYS A 5 1.60 -13.40 2.36
C LYS A 5 2.10 -12.15 3.09
N ALA A 6 1.55 -11.84 4.28
CA ALA A 6 2.04 -10.75 5.11
C ALA A 6 3.29 -11.11 5.92
N GLY A 7 3.38 -12.38 6.33
CA GLY A 7 4.47 -12.86 7.17
C GLY A 7 5.85 -12.61 6.56
N TRP A 8 6.08 -13.01 5.31
CA TRP A 8 7.44 -12.97 4.74
C TRP A 8 8.01 -11.54 4.61
N VAL A 9 7.19 -10.55 4.24
CA VAL A 9 7.63 -9.15 4.13
C VAL A 9 7.96 -8.59 5.52
N ILE A 10 7.07 -8.82 6.50
CA ILE A 10 7.28 -8.36 7.87
C ILE A 10 8.52 -9.02 8.48
N SER A 11 8.72 -10.32 8.25
CA SER A 11 9.89 -11.08 8.70
C SER A 11 11.20 -10.56 8.12
N LEU A 12 11.18 -9.96 6.93
CA LEU A 12 12.37 -9.45 6.26
C LEU A 12 12.63 -7.97 6.59
N VAL A 13 11.56 -7.17 6.72
CA VAL A 13 11.65 -5.74 7.07
C VAL A 13 12.00 -5.53 8.55
N ALA A 14 11.47 -6.33 9.47
CA ALA A 14 11.73 -6.19 10.90
C ALA A 14 13.23 -6.21 11.28
N PRO A 15 14.04 -7.20 10.85
CA PRO A 15 15.47 -7.20 11.17
C PRO A 15 16.24 -6.06 10.49
N MET A 16 15.87 -5.66 9.27
CA MET A 16 16.51 -4.54 8.57
C MET A 16 16.25 -3.21 9.26
N LEU A 17 15.00 -2.96 9.67
CA LEU A 17 14.63 -1.79 10.44
C LEU A 17 15.36 -1.77 11.80
N SER A 18 15.45 -2.93 12.46
CA SER A 18 16.18 -3.08 13.72
C SER A 18 17.67 -2.76 13.56
N PHE A 19 18.30 -3.21 12.46
CA PHE A 19 19.70 -2.92 12.17
C PHE A 19 19.94 -1.42 11.97
N ILE A 20 19.14 -0.76 11.12
CA ILE A 20 19.28 0.68 10.84
C ILE A 20 19.10 1.49 12.12
N LEU A 21 18.08 1.18 12.93
CA LEU A 21 17.84 1.88 14.19
C LEU A 21 18.94 1.65 15.22
N ALA A 22 19.51 0.45 15.28
CA ALA A 22 20.64 0.15 16.16
C ALA A 22 21.87 0.99 15.78
N VAL A 23 22.17 1.11 14.48
CA VAL A 23 23.27 1.96 13.99
C VAL A 23 23.03 3.42 14.33
N VAL A 24 21.82 3.94 14.11
CA VAL A 24 21.48 5.33 14.47
C VAL A 24 21.67 5.58 15.97
N VAL A 25 21.22 4.64 16.82
CA VAL A 25 21.40 4.73 18.27
C VAL A 25 22.88 4.72 18.63
N ASP A 26 23.68 3.84 18.04
CA ASP A 26 25.11 3.73 18.32
C ASP A 26 25.87 5.04 18.02
N TYR A 27 25.60 5.65 16.87
CA TYR A 27 26.18 6.95 16.51
C TYR A 27 25.70 8.10 17.42
N ILE A 28 24.42 8.12 17.79
CA ILE A 28 23.89 9.13 18.74
C ILE A 28 24.53 8.96 20.12
N LEU A 29 24.66 7.71 20.58
CA LEU A 29 25.24 7.39 21.88
C LEU A 29 26.72 7.79 21.92
N SER A 30 27.47 7.44 20.88
CA SER A 30 28.89 7.78 20.74
C SER A 30 29.11 9.29 20.74
N TRP A 31 28.26 10.05 20.04
CA TRP A 31 28.31 11.51 20.07
C TRP A 31 27.97 12.08 21.45
N ALA A 32 26.91 11.58 22.10
CA ALA A 32 26.47 12.06 23.41
C ALA A 32 27.51 11.78 24.50
N VAL A 33 28.09 10.57 24.51
CA VAL A 33 29.14 10.17 25.45
C VAL A 33 30.40 10.99 25.22
N GLY A 34 30.84 11.16 23.97
CA GLY A 34 32.00 11.99 23.65
C GLY A 34 31.83 13.44 24.09
N LYS A 35 30.62 14.01 24.01
CA LYS A 35 30.34 15.39 24.47
C LYS A 35 30.23 15.54 25.99
N VAL A 36 29.58 14.60 26.67
CA VAL A 36 29.31 14.69 28.11
C VAL A 36 30.52 14.27 28.95
N PHE A 37 31.19 13.20 28.52
CA PHE A 37 32.30 12.60 29.27
C PHE A 37 33.68 12.91 28.68
N GLY A 38 33.75 13.45 27.45
CA GLY A 38 35.03 13.74 26.79
C GLY A 38 35.83 12.50 26.41
N VAL A 39 35.19 11.32 26.43
CA VAL A 39 35.82 10.03 26.12
C VAL A 39 35.48 9.67 24.68
N TYR A 40 36.49 9.65 23.82
CA TYR A 40 36.37 9.18 22.45
C TYR A 40 36.95 7.77 22.32
N ALA A 41 36.61 7.07 21.24
CA ALA A 41 37.14 5.73 20.96
C ALA A 41 38.68 5.70 20.77
N SER A 42 39.31 6.87 20.67
CA SER A 42 40.76 7.07 20.60
C SER A 42 41.43 7.12 21.99
N ASP A 43 40.68 7.39 23.06
CA ASP A 43 41.18 7.57 24.44
C ASP A 43 41.16 6.27 25.27
N TYR A 44 40.99 5.11 24.63
CA TYR A 44 40.99 3.82 25.32
C TYR A 44 42.35 3.52 25.94
N ASP A 45 42.48 3.86 27.23
CA ASP A 45 43.58 3.37 28.04
C ASP A 45 43.39 1.88 28.35
N SER A 46 44.49 1.13 28.26
CA SER A 46 44.54 -0.32 28.46
C SER A 46 44.41 -0.75 29.93
N SER A 47 44.23 0.21 30.84
CA SER A 47 44.01 -0.05 32.26
C SER A 47 42.66 -0.75 32.51
N ILE A 48 42.65 -1.70 33.45
CA ILE A 48 41.45 -2.48 33.82
C ILE A 48 40.29 -1.56 34.26
N LEU A 49 40.60 -0.45 34.94
CA LEU A 49 39.60 0.55 35.35
C LEU A 49 39.05 1.36 34.17
N GLY A 50 39.88 1.71 33.18
CA GLY A 50 39.42 2.37 31.95
C GLY A 50 38.51 1.49 31.11
N VAL A 51 38.87 0.21 30.95
CA VAL A 51 38.06 -0.78 30.23
C VAL A 51 36.72 -1.04 30.93
N THR A 52 36.69 -1.13 32.26
CA THR A 52 35.44 -1.34 32.99
C THR A 52 34.50 -0.13 32.95
N LEU A 53 35.03 1.09 33.06
CA LEU A 53 34.23 2.32 32.94
C LEU A 53 33.67 2.51 31.54
N THR A 54 34.46 2.23 30.50
CA THR A 54 34.00 2.35 29.10
C THR A 54 32.93 1.34 28.75
N ILE A 55 33.08 0.08 29.19
CA ILE A 55 32.03 -0.94 29.10
C ILE A 55 30.73 -0.44 29.76
N LEU A 56 30.82 0.14 30.96
CA LEU A 56 29.64 0.57 31.71
C LEU A 56 28.94 1.78 31.03
N VAL A 57 29.70 2.73 30.50
CA VAL A 57 29.20 3.95 29.85
C VAL A 57 28.61 3.67 28.46
N PHE A 58 29.12 2.68 27.71
CA PHE A 58 28.61 2.37 26.36
C PHE A 58 27.59 1.22 26.32
N LEU A 59 27.80 0.10 27.01
CA LEU A 59 26.90 -1.07 26.89
C LEU A 59 25.56 -0.88 27.58
N LEU A 60 25.51 -0.29 28.79
CA LEU A 60 24.25 -0.14 29.53
C LEU A 60 23.25 0.77 28.78
N PRO A 61 23.64 1.94 28.25
CA PRO A 61 22.72 2.75 27.48
C PRO A 61 22.36 2.09 26.14
N PHE A 62 23.30 1.38 25.49
CA PHE A 62 23.01 0.65 24.26
C PHE A 62 21.93 -0.42 24.46
N PHE A 63 22.01 -1.25 25.51
CA PHE A 63 20.99 -2.25 25.81
C PHE A 63 19.64 -1.63 26.16
N MET A 64 19.63 -0.52 26.91
CA MET A 64 18.41 0.22 27.21
C MET A 64 17.75 0.76 25.94
N CYS A 65 18.51 1.39 25.06
CA CYS A 65 18.02 1.90 23.79
C CYS A 65 17.54 0.78 22.87
N ALA A 66 18.26 -0.35 22.78
CA ALA A 66 17.85 -1.50 22.00
C ALA A 66 16.52 -2.10 22.49
N TYR A 67 16.31 -2.18 23.80
CA TYR A 67 15.04 -2.63 24.38
C TYR A 67 13.88 -1.68 24.03
N LEU A 68 14.09 -0.37 24.18
CA LEU A 68 13.09 0.65 23.81
C LEU A 68 12.76 0.61 22.32
N LEU A 69 13.77 0.46 21.46
CA LEU A 69 13.59 0.30 20.01
C LEU A 69 12.78 -0.95 19.68
N GLY A 70 13.06 -2.08 20.35
CA GLY A 70 12.29 -3.31 20.18
C GLY A 70 10.80 -3.12 20.47
N LEU A 71 10.47 -2.38 21.54
CA LEU A 71 9.08 -2.04 21.87
C LEU A 71 8.43 -1.12 20.84
N VAL A 72 9.17 -0.13 20.33
CA VAL A 72 8.70 0.80 19.31
C VAL A 72 8.45 0.07 17.98
N ILE A 73 9.38 -0.78 17.55
CA ILE A 73 9.25 -1.61 16.34
C ILE A 73 8.04 -2.53 16.48
N HIS A 74 7.90 -3.23 17.60
CA HIS A 74 6.76 -4.10 17.84
C HIS A 74 5.45 -3.31 17.75
N ARG A 75 5.36 -2.15 18.42
CA ARG A 75 4.17 -1.29 18.38
C ARG A 75 3.85 -0.76 16.98
N ILE A 76 4.86 -0.42 16.17
CA ILE A 76 4.67 0.11 14.82
C ILE A 76 4.30 -1.00 13.83
N LEU A 77 5.00 -2.13 13.84
CA LEU A 77 4.77 -3.24 12.88
C LEU A 77 3.48 -4.02 13.17
N TYR A 78 3.09 -4.18 14.43
CA TYR A 78 1.86 -4.88 14.81
C TYR A 78 0.62 -3.97 14.91
N ARG A 79 0.75 -2.67 14.57
CA ARG A 79 -0.41 -1.79 14.45
C ARG A 79 -1.24 -2.24 13.25
N GLN A 80 -2.54 -2.46 13.44
CA GLN A 80 -3.42 -3.11 12.45
C GLN A 80 -3.47 -2.46 11.05
N GLY A 81 -2.98 -1.23 10.86
CA GLY A 81 -2.91 -0.56 9.55
C GLY A 81 -1.56 -0.64 8.82
N THR A 82 -0.44 -0.87 9.52
CA THR A 82 0.91 -0.87 8.91
C THR A 82 1.23 -2.18 8.22
N ALA A 83 0.74 -3.31 8.75
CA ALA A 83 0.90 -4.62 8.13
C ALA A 83 0.30 -4.66 6.71
N ASP A 84 -0.92 -4.14 6.53
CA ASP A 84 -1.60 -4.14 5.22
C ASP A 84 -0.85 -3.28 4.19
N VAL A 85 -0.40 -2.08 4.61
CA VAL A 85 0.41 -1.17 3.80
C VAL A 85 1.74 -1.82 3.39
N LEU A 86 2.41 -2.52 4.32
CA LEU A 86 3.67 -3.21 4.05
C LEU A 86 3.48 -4.36 3.05
N THR A 87 2.36 -5.06 3.10
CA THR A 87 2.09 -6.14 2.14
C THR A 87 1.75 -5.66 0.75
N ARG A 88 1.07 -4.51 0.63
CA ARG A 88 0.65 -3.97 -0.66
C ARG A 88 1.83 -3.61 -1.56
N ASN A 89 2.88 -3.03 -1.00
CA ASN A 89 4.10 -2.60 -1.71
C ASN A 89 5.36 -3.37 -1.26
N GLY A 90 5.21 -4.57 -0.71
CA GLY A 90 6.26 -5.24 0.06
C GLY A 90 7.60 -5.40 -0.66
N PHE A 91 7.59 -5.66 -1.96
CA PHE A 91 8.83 -5.79 -2.74
C PHE A 91 9.62 -4.48 -2.83
N VAL A 92 8.93 -3.36 -3.07
CA VAL A 92 9.55 -2.03 -3.12
C VAL A 92 10.09 -1.66 -1.75
N VAL A 93 9.35 -1.96 -0.68
CA VAL A 93 9.80 -1.69 0.69
C VAL A 93 11.02 -2.52 1.06
N VAL A 94 11.03 -3.80 0.70
CA VAL A 94 12.18 -4.69 0.94
C VAL A 94 13.40 -4.19 0.20
N ILE A 95 13.31 -3.86 -1.10
CA ILE A 95 14.46 -3.34 -1.87
C ILE A 95 14.99 -2.05 -1.26
N LEU A 96 14.10 -1.14 -0.88
CA LEU A 96 14.50 0.15 -0.31
C LEU A 96 15.21 -0.06 1.03
N MET A 97 14.67 -0.91 1.91
CA MET A 97 15.32 -1.31 3.17
C MET A 97 16.69 -1.99 2.92
N LEU A 98 16.79 -2.87 1.93
CA LEU A 98 18.03 -3.57 1.59
C LEU A 98 19.12 -2.60 1.11
N MET A 99 18.76 -1.70 0.19
CA MET A 99 19.66 -0.66 -0.30
C MET A 99 20.16 0.22 0.83
N THR A 100 19.29 0.56 1.77
CA THR A 100 19.67 1.39 2.92
C THR A 100 20.62 0.65 3.85
N SER A 101 20.36 -0.62 4.17
CA SER A 101 21.29 -1.42 4.98
C SER A 101 22.67 -1.53 4.31
N ILE A 102 22.72 -1.73 2.99
CA ILE A 102 23.98 -1.77 2.24
C ILE A 102 24.72 -0.43 2.31
N ILE A 103 24.05 0.70 2.06
CA ILE A 103 24.66 2.03 2.11
C ILE A 103 25.21 2.31 3.51
N THR A 104 24.45 1.99 4.55
CA THR A 104 24.88 2.21 5.94
C THR A 104 26.10 1.36 6.30
N TYR A 105 26.14 0.10 5.88
CA TYR A 105 27.30 -0.77 6.06
C TYR A 105 28.54 -0.27 5.32
N LEU A 106 28.37 0.19 4.08
CA LEU A 106 29.46 0.78 3.29
C LEU A 106 30.00 2.06 3.94
N LEU A 107 29.12 2.89 4.53
CA LEU A 107 29.52 4.12 5.21
C LEU A 107 30.36 3.83 6.47
N ILE A 108 29.92 2.88 7.30
CA ILE A 108 30.68 2.42 8.49
C ILE A 108 32.03 1.82 8.05
N SER A 109 32.04 1.01 7.00
CA SER A 109 33.27 0.40 6.50
C SER A 109 34.26 1.43 5.95
N ALA A 110 33.74 2.45 5.25
CA ALA A 110 34.55 3.55 4.75
C ALA A 110 35.15 4.38 5.89
N GLU A 111 34.40 4.60 6.97
CA GLU A 111 34.88 5.26 8.19
C GLU A 111 36.09 4.53 8.79
N ASN A 112 35.97 3.20 8.96
CA ASN A 112 37.02 2.37 9.56
C ASN A 112 38.31 2.30 8.71
N VAL A 113 38.20 2.28 7.37
CA VAL A 113 39.36 2.11 6.49
C VAL A 113 40.09 3.42 6.21
N LEU A 114 39.35 4.53 6.09
CA LEU A 114 39.93 5.81 5.68
C LEU A 114 40.47 6.63 6.85
N GLY A 115 40.24 6.21 8.11
CA GLY A 115 40.85 6.81 9.29
C GLY A 115 40.60 8.31 9.39
N PHE A 116 39.35 8.71 9.18
CA PHE A 116 38.98 10.12 9.07
C PHE A 116 39.27 10.91 10.36
N PRO A 117 39.68 12.18 10.26
CA PRO A 117 39.93 13.03 11.42
C PRO A 117 38.67 13.21 12.29
N GLU A 118 38.84 13.27 13.62
CA GLU A 118 37.76 13.37 14.62
C GLU A 118 36.76 14.53 14.38
N GLN A 119 37.16 15.55 13.62
CA GLN A 119 36.28 16.66 13.23
C GLN A 119 35.07 16.19 12.39
N LEU A 120 35.18 15.04 11.71
CA LEU A 120 34.10 14.44 10.92
C LEU A 120 33.13 13.59 11.75
N LEU A 121 33.46 13.20 12.99
CA LEU A 121 32.54 12.48 13.89
C LEU A 121 31.22 13.24 14.14
N THR A 122 31.24 14.57 14.00
CA THR A 122 30.02 15.39 14.16
C THR A 122 29.20 15.44 12.87
N VAL A 123 29.82 15.27 11.71
CA VAL A 123 29.18 15.38 10.39
C VAL A 123 28.49 14.07 9.99
N TYR A 124 29.06 12.90 10.34
CA TYR A 124 28.49 11.60 9.98
C TYR A 124 27.10 11.32 10.56
N PRO A 125 26.80 11.57 11.85
CA PRO A 125 25.46 11.37 12.39
C PRO A 125 24.42 12.25 11.69
N ILE A 126 24.79 13.48 11.34
CA ILE A 126 23.93 14.42 10.60
C ILE A 126 23.66 13.88 9.19
N LEU A 127 24.70 13.41 8.50
CA LEU A 127 24.58 12.81 7.18
C LEU A 127 23.72 11.54 7.22
N PHE A 128 23.87 10.71 8.25
CA PHE A 128 23.06 9.51 8.44
C PHE A 128 21.57 9.83 8.68
N ILE A 129 21.28 10.81 9.55
CA ILE A 129 19.92 11.27 9.84
C ILE A 129 19.27 11.87 8.58
N THR A 130 20.01 12.67 7.81
CA THR A 130 19.49 13.26 6.57
C THR A 130 19.17 12.20 5.52
N PHE A 131 20.04 11.20 5.31
CA PHE A 131 19.73 10.06 4.45
C PHE A 131 18.49 9.31 4.94
N PHE A 132 18.42 9.00 6.23
CA PHE A 132 17.27 8.33 6.84
C PHE A 132 15.96 9.10 6.61
N LEU A 133 15.97 10.43 6.75
CA LEU A 133 14.81 11.28 6.49
C LEU A 133 14.39 11.24 5.01
N ILE A 134 15.35 11.32 4.08
CA ILE A 134 15.07 11.22 2.64
C ILE A 134 14.39 9.88 2.32
N ILE A 135 14.90 8.79 2.90
CA ILE A 135 14.34 7.45 2.77
C ILE A 135 12.90 7.39 3.28
N CYS A 136 12.63 7.95 4.46
CA CYS A 136 11.28 8.03 5.01
C CYS A 136 10.34 8.80 4.07
N ILE A 137 10.79 9.93 3.51
CA ILE A 137 10.00 10.74 2.57
C ILE A 137 9.69 9.93 1.31
N VAL A 138 10.68 9.29 0.71
CA VAL A 138 10.50 8.45 -0.50
C VAL A 138 9.51 7.32 -0.22
N PHE A 139 9.63 6.66 0.93
CA PHE A 139 8.68 5.63 1.36
C PHE A 139 7.25 6.17 1.48
N LEU A 140 7.05 7.36 2.05
CA LEU A 140 5.72 7.99 2.15
C LEU A 140 5.14 8.31 0.78
N ILE A 141 5.95 8.82 -0.15
CA ILE A 141 5.54 9.12 -1.52
C ILE A 141 5.09 7.85 -2.25
N ILE A 142 5.89 6.79 -2.19
CA ILE A 142 5.57 5.49 -2.83
C ILE A 142 4.25 4.93 -2.28
N ASN A 143 4.03 5.04 -0.97
CA ASN A 143 2.78 4.59 -0.36
C ASN A 143 1.58 5.40 -0.83
N LYS A 144 1.71 6.73 -0.90
CA LYS A 144 0.65 7.61 -1.41
C LYS A 144 0.32 7.30 -2.88
N ILE A 145 1.34 7.13 -3.72
CA ILE A 145 1.17 6.74 -5.13
C ILE A 145 0.47 5.38 -5.24
N GLY A 146 0.84 4.41 -4.40
CA GLY A 146 0.18 3.10 -4.36
C GLY A 146 -1.31 3.21 -4.05
N GLN A 147 -1.67 4.00 -3.04
CA GLN A 147 -3.08 4.24 -2.69
C GLN A 147 -3.85 4.93 -3.81
N GLU A 148 -3.27 5.96 -4.42
CA GLU A 148 -3.91 6.66 -5.53
C GLU A 148 -4.11 5.74 -6.74
N ARG A 149 -3.15 4.87 -7.06
CA ARG A 149 -3.29 3.87 -8.13
C ARG A 149 -4.45 2.89 -7.88
N GLU A 150 -4.64 2.44 -6.65
CA GLU A 150 -5.79 1.58 -6.31
C GLU A 150 -7.12 2.31 -6.44
N LYS A 151 -7.20 3.55 -5.97
CA LYS A 151 -8.40 4.39 -6.15
C LYS A 151 -8.71 4.60 -7.63
N MET A 152 -7.69 4.87 -8.44
CA MET A 152 -7.85 5.04 -9.89
C MET A 152 -8.37 3.76 -10.56
N LYS A 153 -7.78 2.60 -10.26
CA LYS A 153 -8.29 1.30 -10.76
C LYS A 153 -9.73 1.04 -10.36
N LYS A 154 -10.09 1.36 -9.10
CA LYS A 154 -11.47 1.20 -8.63
C LYS A 154 -12.43 2.10 -9.40
N ARG A 155 -12.06 3.37 -9.62
CA ARG A 155 -12.84 4.31 -10.43
C ARG A 155 -13.01 3.82 -11.87
N GLU A 156 -11.96 3.29 -12.48
CA GLU A 156 -12.03 2.71 -13.84
C GLU A 156 -13.02 1.53 -13.90
N MET A 157 -13.00 0.65 -12.91
CA MET A 157 -13.97 -0.45 -12.81
C MET A 157 -15.40 0.03 -12.61
N GLU A 158 -15.61 1.00 -11.71
CA GLU A 158 -16.93 1.62 -11.47
C GLU A 158 -17.46 2.31 -12.74
N MET A 159 -16.61 3.01 -13.49
CA MET A 159 -16.96 3.62 -14.78
C MET A 159 -17.31 2.56 -15.84
N ALA A 160 -16.55 1.47 -15.92
CA ALA A 160 -16.82 0.38 -16.85
C ALA A 160 -18.18 -0.28 -16.56
N GLN A 161 -18.48 -0.52 -15.27
CA GLN A 161 -19.77 -1.04 -14.84
C GLN A 161 -20.93 -0.09 -15.15
N LEU A 162 -20.74 1.21 -14.94
CA LEU A 162 -21.75 2.22 -15.27
C LEU A 162 -22.02 2.27 -16.76
N ARG A 163 -20.97 2.23 -17.60
CA ARG A 163 -21.12 2.20 -19.05
C ARG A 163 -21.91 0.98 -19.51
N ASP A 164 -21.56 -0.20 -19.00
CA ASP A 164 -22.22 -1.46 -19.33
C ASP A 164 -23.69 -1.48 -18.87
N TYR A 165 -23.99 -0.87 -17.72
CA TYR A 165 -25.36 -0.64 -17.28
C TYR A 165 -26.13 0.29 -18.22
N THR A 166 -25.54 1.42 -18.64
CA THR A 166 -26.19 2.36 -19.56
C THR A 166 -26.50 1.72 -20.92
N VAL A 167 -25.57 0.93 -21.47
CA VAL A 167 -25.81 0.21 -22.74
C VAL A 167 -26.99 -0.76 -22.61
N ARG A 168 -27.05 -1.54 -21.53
CA ARG A 168 -28.20 -2.43 -21.27
C ARG A 168 -29.52 -1.67 -21.10
N LEU A 169 -29.46 -0.49 -20.48
CA LEU A 169 -30.63 0.38 -20.34
C LEU A 169 -31.12 0.90 -21.70
N GLU A 170 -30.19 1.30 -22.58
CA GLU A 170 -30.51 1.74 -23.95
C GLU A 170 -31.12 0.60 -24.76
N GLU A 171 -30.55 -0.60 -24.72
CA GLU A 171 -31.10 -1.79 -25.37
C GLU A 171 -32.53 -2.08 -24.87
N MET A 172 -32.73 -2.11 -23.55
CA MET A 172 -34.05 -2.31 -22.94
C MET A 172 -35.04 -1.21 -23.33
N TYR A 173 -34.60 0.05 -23.45
CA TYR A 173 -35.43 1.16 -23.88
C TYR A 173 -35.86 1.03 -25.34
N VAL A 174 -34.93 0.63 -26.23
CA VAL A 174 -35.23 0.37 -27.64
C VAL A 174 -36.24 -0.77 -27.78
N ASP A 175 -36.04 -1.88 -27.06
CA ASP A 175 -36.96 -3.01 -27.05
C ASP A 175 -38.36 -2.60 -26.56
N MET A 176 -38.43 -1.79 -25.49
CA MET A 176 -39.69 -1.29 -24.96
C MET A 176 -40.42 -0.38 -25.96
N ASN A 177 -39.68 0.45 -26.69
CA ASN A 177 -40.26 1.35 -27.67
C ASN A 177 -40.76 0.58 -28.91
N MET A 178 -40.04 -0.45 -29.34
CA MET A 178 -40.46 -1.38 -30.39
C MET A 178 -41.75 -2.11 -29.99
N PHE A 179 -41.79 -2.66 -28.77
CA PHE A 179 -42.98 -3.31 -28.23
C PHE A 179 -44.20 -2.37 -28.18
N ARG A 180 -44.01 -1.11 -27.76
CA ARG A 180 -45.09 -0.10 -27.74
C ARG A 180 -45.63 0.17 -29.15
N HIS A 181 -44.75 0.33 -30.14
CA HIS A 181 -45.15 0.56 -31.52
C HIS A 181 -45.96 -0.63 -32.07
N ASP A 182 -45.48 -1.85 -31.85
CA ASP A 182 -46.18 -3.07 -32.29
C ASP A 182 -47.55 -3.20 -31.61
N TYR A 183 -47.64 -2.86 -30.33
CA TYR A 183 -48.91 -2.83 -29.58
C TYR A 183 -49.90 -1.81 -30.16
N ILE A 184 -49.45 -0.60 -30.52
CA ILE A 184 -50.30 0.41 -31.17
C ILE A 184 -50.82 -0.09 -32.52
N ASN A 185 -49.98 -0.74 -33.32
CA ASN A 185 -50.39 -1.28 -34.62
C ASN A 185 -51.43 -2.39 -34.48
N ILE A 186 -51.25 -3.32 -33.54
CA ILE A 186 -52.23 -4.37 -33.26
C ILE A 186 -53.59 -3.75 -32.87
N LEU A 187 -53.60 -2.77 -31.96
CA LEU A 187 -54.81 -2.08 -31.54
C LEU A 187 -55.48 -1.31 -32.68
N ALA A 188 -54.71 -0.62 -33.51
CA ALA A 188 -55.22 0.12 -34.66
C ALA A 188 -55.86 -0.82 -35.69
N SER A 189 -55.22 -1.96 -35.98
CA SER A 189 -55.78 -3.00 -36.85
C SER A 189 -57.07 -3.58 -36.28
N LEU A 190 -57.11 -3.93 -34.98
CA LEU A 190 -58.32 -4.42 -34.32
C LEU A 190 -59.47 -3.40 -34.39
N HIS A 191 -59.18 -2.11 -34.13
CA HIS A 191 -60.18 -1.05 -34.26
C HIS A 191 -60.69 -0.92 -35.70
N GLY A 192 -59.82 -1.01 -36.70
CA GLY A 192 -60.21 -0.96 -38.11
C GLY A 192 -61.19 -2.08 -38.50
N TYR A 193 -60.93 -3.31 -38.06
CA TYR A 193 -61.84 -4.44 -38.29
C TYR A 193 -63.20 -4.26 -37.59
N ILE A 194 -63.21 -3.68 -36.38
CA ILE A 194 -64.46 -3.37 -35.65
C ILE A 194 -65.29 -2.33 -36.41
N GLU A 195 -64.67 -1.26 -36.92
CA GLU A 195 -65.39 -0.21 -37.69
C GLU A 195 -65.96 -0.72 -39.01
N GLN A 196 -65.26 -1.63 -39.69
CA GLN A 196 -65.70 -2.22 -40.95
C GLN A 196 -66.79 -3.29 -40.77
N GLY A 197 -67.04 -3.73 -39.53
CA GLY A 197 -68.03 -4.76 -39.21
C GLY A 197 -67.61 -6.19 -39.62
N ASP A 198 -66.32 -6.42 -39.86
CA ASP A 198 -65.80 -7.66 -40.44
C ASP A 198 -65.35 -8.65 -39.36
N GLN A 199 -66.33 -9.38 -38.81
CA GLN A 199 -66.17 -10.16 -37.59
C GLN A 199 -65.29 -11.42 -37.79
N GLU A 200 -65.30 -12.01 -38.98
CA GLU A 200 -64.51 -13.22 -39.32
C GLU A 200 -63.00 -12.90 -39.44
N LEU A 201 -62.66 -11.77 -40.07
CA LEU A 201 -61.29 -11.26 -40.20
C LEU A 201 -60.70 -10.82 -38.85
N LEU A 202 -61.53 -10.21 -37.99
CA LEU A 202 -61.15 -9.83 -36.62
C LEU A 202 -60.73 -11.07 -35.80
N GLU A 203 -61.55 -12.12 -35.83
CA GLU A 203 -61.33 -13.34 -35.04
C GLU A 203 -60.08 -14.10 -35.51
N THR A 204 -59.87 -14.16 -36.83
CA THR A 204 -58.68 -14.76 -37.45
C THR A 204 -57.40 -14.00 -37.06
N TYR A 205 -57.39 -12.67 -37.20
CA TYR A 205 -56.23 -11.84 -36.86
C TYR A 205 -55.90 -11.91 -35.36
N PHE A 206 -56.92 -11.92 -34.49
CA PHE A 206 -56.75 -12.03 -33.05
C PHE A 206 -56.12 -13.35 -32.61
N GLU A 207 -56.60 -14.49 -33.14
CA GLU A 207 -56.01 -15.82 -32.92
C GLU A 207 -54.54 -15.88 -33.39
N GLU A 208 -54.24 -15.28 -34.54
CA GLU A 208 -52.91 -15.29 -35.16
C GLU A 208 -51.89 -14.45 -34.36
N VAL A 209 -52.29 -13.27 -33.89
CA VAL A 209 -51.45 -12.40 -33.05
C VAL A 209 -51.28 -12.96 -31.64
N MET A 210 -52.32 -13.57 -31.07
CA MET A 210 -52.30 -14.04 -29.67
C MET A 210 -51.58 -15.38 -29.46
N LYS A 211 -51.54 -16.26 -30.47
CA LYS A 211 -50.79 -17.53 -30.43
C LYS A 211 -49.31 -17.38 -30.03
N PRO A 212 -48.49 -16.54 -30.70
CA PRO A 212 -47.08 -16.37 -30.32
C PRO A 212 -46.90 -15.64 -28.99
N LEU A 213 -47.85 -14.76 -28.60
CA LEU A 213 -47.84 -14.10 -27.28
C LEU A 213 -48.02 -15.09 -26.13
N LYS A 214 -48.95 -16.06 -26.24
CA LYS A 214 -49.15 -17.09 -25.21
C LYS A 214 -47.96 -18.03 -25.02
N GLN A 215 -47.18 -18.31 -26.07
CA GLN A 215 -46.00 -19.15 -25.98
C GLN A 215 -44.79 -18.47 -25.34
N LYS A 216 -44.71 -17.13 -25.39
CA LYS A 216 -43.56 -16.37 -24.84
C LYS A 216 -43.67 -16.10 -23.34
N PHE A 217 -44.85 -16.30 -22.74
CA PHE A 217 -45.15 -16.09 -21.32
C PHE A 217 -45.29 -17.39 -20.50
N ASN A 218 -45.02 -18.56 -21.10
CA ASN A 218 -45.03 -19.88 -20.47
C ASN A 218 -43.61 -20.47 -20.52
#